data_AF-A0A414P0S3-F1
#
_entry.id   AF-A0A414P0S3-F1
#
_cell.length_a   1.000
_cell.length_b   1.000
_cell.length_c   1.000
_cell.angle_alpha   90.00
_cell.angle_beta   90.00
_cell.angle_gamma   90.00
#
_symmetry.space_group_name_H-M   'P 1'
#
loop_
_entity.id
_entity.type
_entity.pdbx_description
1 polymer ?
#
loop_
_entity_poly.entity_id
_entity_poly.type
_entity_poly.pdbx_seq_one_letter_code
_entity_poly.pdbx_strand_id
1 'polypeptide(L)'
;ISGSALANMFDVRIQKSESNKGNESGKSTGESGKVDNTLTDAQKSRLNALENTINDHLTDGDFSGTLRDLQGDPVPNGRGGYFDHLGEMQDSYKSLRKIKKALEGSLKNPNLSDVDRALLQEGLNKANSYINKIEELFDPYGGIN
;
A
#
# COMPACT_ATOMS: atom_id res chain seq x y z
N ILE A 1 7.50 -13.18 8.41
CA ILE A 1 6.55 -13.40 7.30
C ILE A 1 6.83 -12.28 6.30
N SER A 2 7.41 -12.62 5.14
CA SER A 2 7.86 -11.66 4.13
C SER A 2 6.67 -10.81 3.63
N GLY A 3 6.83 -9.49 3.56
CA GLY A 3 5.80 -8.54 3.08
C GLY A 3 5.23 -8.88 1.70
N SER A 4 5.97 -9.65 0.90
CA SER A 4 5.54 -10.15 -0.42
C SER A 4 4.35 -11.12 -0.39
N ALA A 5 4.13 -11.87 0.70
CA ALA A 5 3.02 -12.83 0.77
C ALA A 5 1.64 -12.15 0.96
N LEU A 6 1.61 -11.01 1.65
CA LEU A 6 0.36 -10.27 1.93
C LEU A 6 -0.03 -9.32 0.78
N ALA A 7 0.94 -8.69 0.11
CA ALA A 7 0.70 -7.91 -1.10
C ALA A 7 0.02 -8.77 -2.18
N ASN A 8 0.52 -9.98 -2.40
CA ASN A 8 -0.08 -10.96 -3.31
C ASN A 8 -1.52 -11.35 -2.92
N MET A 9 -1.86 -11.37 -1.63
CA MET A 9 -3.20 -11.80 -1.19
C MET A 9 -4.27 -10.71 -1.37
N PHE A 10 -3.87 -9.45 -1.47
CA PHE A 10 -4.77 -8.32 -1.71
C PHE A 10 -4.95 -8.07 -3.22
N ASP A 11 -3.85 -8.11 -3.99
CA ASP A 11 -3.86 -8.01 -5.45
C ASP A 11 -4.70 -9.14 -6.10
N VAL A 12 -4.56 -10.39 -5.61
CA VAL A 12 -5.39 -11.52 -6.03
C VAL A 12 -6.89 -11.29 -5.73
N ARG A 13 -7.22 -10.60 -4.64
CA ARG A 13 -8.60 -10.26 -4.27
C ARG A 13 -9.18 -9.14 -5.17
N ILE A 14 -8.36 -8.21 -5.66
CA ILE A 14 -8.81 -7.10 -6.52
C ILE A 14 -8.85 -7.49 -8.01
N GLN A 15 -7.81 -8.13 -8.55
CA GLN A 15 -7.68 -8.46 -9.99
C GLN A 15 -8.76 -9.42 -10.50
N LYS A 16 -9.23 -10.38 -9.69
CA LYS A 16 -10.33 -11.29 -10.09
C LYS A 16 -11.69 -10.60 -10.25
N SER A 17 -11.88 -9.37 -9.73
CA SER A 17 -13.13 -8.61 -9.89
C SER A 17 -13.27 -7.94 -11.27
N GLU A 18 -12.15 -7.71 -11.98
CA GLU A 18 -12.14 -7.02 -13.27
C GLU A 18 -12.28 -7.99 -14.47
N SER A 19 -12.10 -9.29 -14.25
CA SER A 19 -12.06 -10.30 -15.33
C SER A 19 -13.41 -10.93 -15.71
N ASN A 20 -14.54 -10.48 -15.15
CA ASN A 20 -15.83 -11.10 -15.47
C ASN A 20 -16.46 -10.54 -16.75
N LYS A 21 -15.79 -10.77 -17.89
CA LYS A 21 -16.39 -10.66 -19.22
C LYS A 21 -15.97 -11.84 -20.08
N GLY A 22 -16.65 -12.97 -19.86
CA GLY A 22 -16.83 -14.01 -20.88
C GLY A 22 -15.91 -15.23 -20.80
N ASN A 23 -16.60 -16.36 -20.65
CA ASN A 23 -16.31 -17.69 -21.20
C ASN A 23 -15.62 -18.73 -20.29
N GLU A 24 -16.35 -19.83 -20.10
CA GLU A 24 -15.96 -21.04 -19.39
C GLU A 24 -14.91 -21.84 -20.17
N SER A 25 -13.92 -22.39 -19.47
CA SER A 25 -13.41 -23.78 -19.57
C SER A 25 -11.94 -23.86 -19.12
N GLY A 26 -11.64 -24.73 -18.14
CA GLY A 26 -10.25 -25.04 -17.77
C GLY A 26 -10.03 -25.38 -16.30
N LYS A 27 -9.57 -26.60 -16.03
CA LYS A 27 -9.62 -27.33 -14.75
C LYS A 27 -8.29 -27.27 -13.95
N SER A 28 -8.43 -27.17 -12.61
CA SER A 28 -7.46 -27.49 -11.52
C SER A 28 -6.24 -26.57 -11.36
N THR A 29 -5.75 -26.14 -10.20
CA THR A 29 -5.78 -26.61 -8.80
C THR A 29 -5.44 -25.43 -7.88
N GLY A 30 -6.09 -25.29 -6.72
CA GLY A 30 -5.70 -24.33 -5.66
C GLY A 30 -6.87 -23.51 -5.14
N GLU A 31 -7.66 -24.11 -4.25
CA GLU A 31 -8.73 -23.44 -3.52
C GLU A 31 -8.14 -22.32 -2.63
N SER A 32 -8.40 -21.07 -3.01
CA SER A 32 -8.42 -19.94 -2.07
C SER A 32 -9.57 -19.04 -2.47
N GLY A 33 -10.48 -18.83 -1.51
CA GLY A 33 -11.88 -18.45 -1.70
C GLY A 33 -12.08 -17.20 -2.57
N LYS A 34 -13.04 -17.29 -3.50
CA LYS A 34 -13.60 -16.14 -4.20
C LYS A 34 -14.29 -15.25 -3.16
N VAL A 35 -13.93 -13.98 -3.08
CA VAL A 35 -14.61 -13.01 -2.22
C VAL A 35 -15.27 -11.98 -3.14
N ASP A 36 -16.57 -12.16 -3.38
CA ASP A 36 -17.37 -11.20 -4.16
C ASP A 36 -17.49 -9.90 -3.35
N ASN A 37 -17.05 -8.78 -3.92
CA ASN A 37 -17.09 -7.46 -3.30
C ASN A 37 -17.85 -6.44 -4.17
N THR A 38 -18.38 -5.39 -3.55
CA THR A 38 -19.18 -4.34 -4.19
C THR A 38 -18.49 -2.97 -4.11
N LEU A 39 -17.17 -2.97 -3.94
CA LEU A 39 -16.37 -1.75 -3.88
C LEU A 39 -16.56 -0.92 -5.14
N THR A 40 -16.76 0.38 -4.94
CA THR A 40 -16.75 1.37 -6.02
C THR A 40 -15.37 1.44 -6.68
N ASP A 41 -15.32 1.87 -7.94
CA ASP A 41 -14.05 2.07 -8.65
C ASP A 41 -13.11 3.04 -7.92
N ALA A 42 -13.68 4.04 -7.25
CA ALA A 42 -12.92 4.96 -6.41
C ALA A 42 -12.26 4.23 -5.23
N GLN A 43 -12.97 3.33 -4.55
CA GLN A 43 -12.41 2.53 -3.46
C GLN A 43 -11.32 1.57 -3.94
N LYS A 44 -11.56 0.86 -5.05
CA LYS A 44 -10.56 -0.02 -5.68
C LYS A 44 -9.31 0.76 -6.07
N SER A 45 -9.47 1.92 -6.72
CA SER A 45 -8.36 2.80 -7.09
C SER A 45 -7.53 3.24 -5.88
N ARG A 46 -8.16 3.51 -4.73
CA ARG A 46 -7.43 3.87 -3.50
C ARG A 46 -6.66 2.70 -2.90
N LEU A 47 -7.22 1.49 -2.95
CA LEU A 47 -6.52 0.28 -2.51
C LEU A 47 -5.35 -0.06 -3.44
N ASN A 48 -5.51 0.10 -4.75
CA ASN A 48 -4.41 -0.09 -5.71
C ASN A 48 -3.30 0.97 -5.53
N ALA A 49 -3.68 2.23 -5.31
CA ALA A 49 -2.72 3.29 -5.02
C ALA A 49 -1.93 3.02 -3.73
N LEU A 50 -2.56 2.40 -2.73
CA LEU A 50 -1.89 1.96 -1.50
C LEU A 50 -0.83 0.91 -1.81
N GLU A 51 -1.20 -0.14 -2.54
CA GLU A 51 -0.27 -1.21 -2.89
C GLU A 51 0.90 -0.70 -3.72
N ASN A 52 0.65 0.14 -4.72
CA ASN A 52 1.72 0.73 -5.54
C ASN A 52 2.66 1.59 -4.69
N THR A 53 2.12 2.46 -3.83
CA THR A 53 2.94 3.28 -2.92
C THR A 53 3.84 2.39 -2.04
N ILE A 54 3.30 1.27 -1.55
CA ILE A 54 4.04 0.36 -0.68
C ILE A 54 5.11 -0.43 -1.44
N ASN A 55 4.78 -0.96 -2.61
CA ASN A 55 5.67 -1.82 -3.38
C ASN A 55 6.79 -1.03 -4.05
N ASP A 56 6.54 0.22 -4.43
CA ASP A 56 7.49 1.02 -5.20
C ASP A 56 8.45 1.83 -4.29
N HIS A 57 8.01 2.22 -3.09
CA HIS A 57 8.73 3.22 -2.28
C HIS A 57 8.82 2.91 -0.78
N LEU A 58 8.31 1.76 -0.31
CA LEU A 58 8.30 1.40 1.13
C LEU A 58 8.90 0.01 1.37
N THR A 59 9.92 -0.34 0.59
CA THR A 59 10.74 -1.53 0.81
C THR A 59 11.79 -1.30 1.90
N ASP A 60 12.38 -2.37 2.43
CA ASP A 60 13.47 -2.25 3.41
C ASP A 60 14.67 -1.45 2.85
N GLY A 61 14.87 -1.49 1.51
CA GLY A 61 15.87 -0.67 0.81
C GLY A 61 15.56 0.82 0.92
N ASP A 62 14.31 1.21 0.72
CA ASP A 62 13.88 2.62 0.81
C ASP A 62 14.02 3.14 2.24
N PHE A 63 13.58 2.37 3.25
CA PHE A 63 13.74 2.76 4.65
C PHE A 63 15.21 2.93 5.05
N SER A 64 16.08 2.00 4.65
CA SER A 64 17.52 2.10 4.95
C SER A 64 18.20 3.22 4.16
N GLY A 65 17.78 3.46 2.92
CA GLY A 65 18.21 4.60 2.10
C GLY A 65 17.83 5.93 2.73
N THR A 66 16.57 6.10 3.16
CA THR A 66 16.10 7.31 3.84
C THR A 66 16.85 7.55 5.15
N LEU A 67 17.11 6.50 5.94
CA LEU A 67 17.91 6.65 7.17
C LEU A 67 19.31 7.19 6.86
N ARG A 68 19.95 6.70 5.80
CA ARG A 68 21.27 7.15 5.34
C ARG A 68 21.24 8.61 4.88
N ASP A 69 20.21 9.02 4.15
CA ASP A 69 20.00 10.42 3.75
C ASP A 69 19.84 11.32 4.98
N LEU A 70 19.04 10.92 5.98
CA LEU A 70 18.86 11.64 7.25
C LEU A 70 20.16 11.76 8.07
N GLN A 71 21.06 10.78 7.96
CA GLN A 71 22.36 10.77 8.62
C GLN A 71 23.45 11.56 7.88
N GLY A 72 23.15 12.09 6.69
CA GLY A 72 24.10 12.82 5.86
C GLY A 72 25.10 11.92 5.12
N ASP A 73 24.76 10.64 4.93
CA ASP A 73 25.55 9.66 4.18
C ASP A 73 24.70 9.06 3.03
N PRO A 74 24.32 9.82 2.00
CA PRO A 74 23.37 9.35 0.97
C PRO A 74 23.95 8.22 0.09
N VAL A 75 23.08 7.44 -0.57
CA VAL A 75 23.49 6.30 -1.43
C VAL A 75 23.92 6.78 -2.81
N PRO A 76 25.18 6.55 -3.26
CA PRO A 76 25.58 6.90 -4.62
C PRO A 76 24.80 6.10 -5.67
N ASN A 77 24.35 6.76 -6.72
CA ASN A 77 23.53 6.15 -7.78
C ASN A 77 24.33 5.59 -8.97
N GLY A 78 25.67 5.63 -8.89
CA GLY A 78 26.57 5.17 -9.96
C GLY A 78 26.62 6.06 -11.20
N ARG A 79 25.92 7.21 -11.21
CA ARG A 79 25.82 8.16 -12.34
C ARG A 79 26.32 9.57 -11.99
N GLY A 80 27.09 9.70 -10.92
CA GLY A 80 27.63 10.98 -10.46
C GLY A 80 26.71 11.77 -9.52
N GLY A 81 25.72 11.12 -8.90
CA GLY A 81 24.87 11.70 -7.87
C GLY A 81 24.44 10.66 -6.83
N TYR A 82 23.37 10.98 -6.11
CA TYR A 82 22.80 10.11 -5.08
C TYR A 82 21.36 9.73 -5.41
N PHE A 83 20.86 8.66 -4.81
CA PHE A 83 19.42 8.41 -4.74
C PHE A 83 18.77 9.45 -3.80
N ASP A 84 17.50 9.77 -4.05
CA ASP A 84 16.70 10.70 -3.25
C ASP A 84 15.64 9.92 -2.44
N HIS A 85 16.10 9.03 -1.56
CA HIS A 85 15.18 8.20 -0.77
C HIS A 85 14.41 9.04 0.24
N LEU A 86 15.01 10.12 0.76
CA LEU A 86 14.33 11.06 1.65
C LEU A 86 13.12 11.73 0.95
N GLY A 87 13.30 12.26 -0.26
CA GLY A 87 12.22 12.86 -1.04
C GLY A 87 11.11 11.86 -1.36
N GLU A 88 11.49 10.67 -1.87
CA GLU A 88 10.55 9.60 -2.20
C GLU A 88 9.73 9.13 -0.99
N MET A 89 10.37 9.01 0.19
CA MET A 89 9.70 8.66 1.44
C MET A 89 8.72 9.74 1.91
N GLN A 90 9.09 11.02 1.81
CA GLN A 90 8.20 12.14 2.15
C GLN A 90 6.96 12.18 1.26
N ASP A 91 7.11 11.94 -0.04
CA ASP A 91 5.98 11.91 -0.97
C ASP A 91 5.09 10.68 -0.76
N SER A 92 5.71 9.53 -0.44
CA SER A 92 4.99 8.32 -0.03
C SER A 92 4.16 8.56 1.24
N TYR A 93 4.73 9.23 2.25
CA TYR A 93 4.00 9.60 3.46
C TYR A 93 2.78 10.49 3.17
N LYS A 94 2.94 11.53 2.33
CA LYS A 94 1.81 12.39 1.90
C LYS A 94 0.74 11.57 1.15
N SER A 95 1.15 10.64 0.30
CA SER A 95 0.24 9.73 -0.42
C SER A 95 -0.56 8.86 0.55
N LEU A 96 0.12 8.19 1.48
CA LEU A 96 -0.50 7.33 2.50
C LEU A 96 -1.50 8.11 3.36
N ARG A 97 -1.18 9.34 3.79
CA ARG A 97 -2.10 10.20 4.56
C ARG A 97 -3.38 10.52 3.79
N LYS A 98 -3.28 10.77 2.48
CA LYS A 98 -4.45 11.00 1.60
C LYS A 98 -5.30 9.74 1.45
N ILE A 99 -4.65 8.59 1.23
CA ILE A 99 -5.31 7.29 1.11
C ILE A 99 -6.02 6.92 2.41
N LYS A 100 -5.34 7.03 3.55
CA LYS A 100 -5.92 6.83 4.90
C LYS A 100 -7.21 7.60 5.06
N LYS A 101 -7.19 8.91 4.81
CA LYS A 101 -8.36 9.79 4.93
C LYS A 101 -9.52 9.35 4.03
N ALA A 102 -9.23 8.89 2.81
CA ALA A 102 -10.24 8.40 1.88
C ALA A 102 -10.85 7.06 2.33
N LEU A 103 -10.05 6.15 2.88
CA LEU A 103 -10.52 4.87 3.43
C LEU A 103 -11.37 5.09 4.69
N GLU A 104 -10.93 5.96 5.61
CA GLU A 104 -11.74 6.40 6.76
C GLU A 104 -13.08 6.98 6.32
N GLY A 105 -13.08 7.82 5.28
CA GLY A 105 -14.31 8.37 4.69
C GLY A 105 -15.23 7.28 4.14
N SER A 106 -14.66 6.30 3.45
CA SER A 106 -15.42 5.16 2.89
C SER A 106 -16.07 4.32 3.98
N LEU A 107 -15.33 4.03 5.06
CA LEU A 107 -15.78 3.19 6.18
C LEU A 107 -16.93 3.80 6.99
N LYS A 108 -17.14 5.11 6.90
CA LYS A 108 -18.30 5.80 7.50
C LYS A 108 -19.63 5.45 6.85
N ASN A 109 -19.63 4.86 5.65
CA ASN A 109 -20.87 4.39 5.03
C ASN A 109 -21.44 3.22 5.84
N PRO A 110 -22.64 3.36 6.45
CA PRO A 110 -23.26 2.30 7.23
C PRO A 110 -23.74 1.14 6.35
N ASN A 111 -23.94 1.37 5.05
CA ASN A 111 -24.50 0.39 4.11
C ASN A 111 -23.43 -0.44 3.38
N LEU A 112 -22.17 -0.41 3.84
CA LEU A 112 -21.14 -1.31 3.31
C LEU A 112 -21.49 -2.76 3.67
N SER A 113 -21.26 -3.67 2.73
CA SER A 113 -21.24 -5.10 3.04
C SER A 113 -20.12 -5.40 4.03
N ASP A 114 -20.24 -6.48 4.79
CA ASP A 114 -19.20 -6.91 5.73
C ASP A 114 -17.87 -7.19 5.01
N VAL A 115 -17.95 -7.70 3.78
CA VAL A 115 -16.81 -7.95 2.90
C VAL A 115 -16.11 -6.64 2.51
N ASP A 116 -16.85 -5.66 2.00
CA ASP A 116 -16.27 -4.37 1.59
C ASP A 116 -15.67 -3.64 2.80
N ARG A 117 -16.36 -3.70 3.94
CA ARG A 117 -15.88 -3.14 5.20
C ARG A 117 -14.57 -3.78 5.62
N ALA A 118 -14.47 -5.12 5.55
CA ALA A 118 -13.25 -5.83 5.89
C ALA A 118 -12.08 -5.46 4.97
N LEU A 119 -12.30 -5.39 3.65
CA LEU A 119 -11.27 -4.99 2.68
C LEU A 119 -10.78 -3.56 2.93
N LEU A 120 -11.70 -2.60 3.09
CA LEU A 120 -11.34 -1.21 3.36
C LEU A 120 -10.62 -1.05 4.70
N GLN A 121 -11.02 -1.82 5.72
CA GLN A 121 -10.37 -1.81 7.02
C GLN A 121 -8.96 -2.42 6.97
N GLU A 122 -8.77 -3.49 6.21
CA GLU A 122 -7.44 -4.09 5.98
C GLU A 122 -6.50 -3.08 5.30
N GLY A 123 -6.98 -2.39 4.26
CA GLY A 123 -6.23 -1.31 3.61
C GLY A 123 -5.92 -0.15 4.56
N LEU A 124 -6.88 0.25 5.40
CA LEU A 124 -6.67 1.31 6.39
C LEU A 124 -5.62 0.90 7.45
N ASN A 125 -5.69 -0.33 7.94
CA ASN A 125 -4.71 -0.86 8.90
C ASN A 125 -3.30 -0.89 8.30
N LYS A 126 -3.18 -1.32 7.03
CA LYS A 126 -1.90 -1.34 6.32
C LYS A 126 -1.34 0.08 6.13
N ALA A 127 -2.16 1.03 5.69
CA ALA A 127 -1.75 2.43 5.56
C ALA A 127 -1.27 3.02 6.90
N ASN A 128 -2.00 2.78 8.00
CA ASN A 128 -1.60 3.21 9.33
C ASN A 128 -0.27 2.56 9.77
N SER A 129 -0.08 1.28 9.50
CA SER A 129 1.16 0.59 9.86
C SER A 129 2.38 1.23 9.20
N TYR A 130 2.31 1.56 7.90
CA TYR A 130 3.41 2.20 7.20
C TYR A 130 3.58 3.67 7.59
N ILE A 131 2.48 4.42 7.81
CA ILE A 131 2.53 5.78 8.36
C ILE A 131 3.32 5.79 9.67
N ASN A 132 2.98 4.92 10.62
CA ASN A 132 3.66 4.84 11.90
C ASN A 132 5.14 4.50 11.73
N LYS A 133 5.46 3.55 10.84
CA LYS A 133 6.85 3.14 10.56
C LYS A 133 7.70 4.30 10.01
N ILE A 134 7.09 5.15 9.18
CA ILE A 134 7.73 6.37 8.67
C ILE A 134 7.86 7.41 9.79
N GLU A 135 6.80 7.65 10.56
CA GLU A 135 6.84 8.57 11.71
C GLU A 135 7.95 8.19 12.70
N GLU A 136 8.09 6.89 13.04
CA GLU A 136 9.16 6.35 13.89
C GLU A 136 10.56 6.57 13.30
N LEU A 137 10.74 6.42 11.98
CA LEU A 137 12.02 6.67 11.33
C LEU A 137 12.45 8.14 11.45
N PHE A 138 11.50 9.06 11.36
CA PHE A 138 11.76 10.51 11.37
C PHE A 138 11.76 11.10 12.78
N ASP A 139 11.21 10.43 13.79
CA ASP A 139 11.10 10.93 15.16
C ASP A 139 12.43 11.44 15.75
N PRO A 140 13.57 10.70 15.65
CA PRO A 140 14.87 11.20 16.13
C PRO A 140 15.38 12.44 15.39
N TYR A 141 14.81 12.75 14.23
CA TYR A 141 15.22 13.83 13.33
C TYR A 141 14.23 15.01 13.34
N GLY A 142 13.34 15.06 14.34
CA GLY A 142 12.35 16.14 14.50
C GLY A 142 11.00 15.86 13.86
N GLY A 143 10.76 14.61 13.44
CA GLY A 143 9.50 14.17 12.84
C GLY A 143 9.41 14.42 11.34
N ILE A 144 8.35 13.86 10.74
CA ILE A 144 8.04 14.02 9.31
C ILE A 144 6.98 15.12 9.11
N ASN A 145 7.18 15.96 8.10
CA ASN A 145 6.27 17.05 7.73
C ASN A 145 5.42 16.73 6.49
#